data_AF-A0A8R1I8M2-F1
#
_entry.id   AF-A0A8R1I8M2-F1
#
_cell.length_a   1.000
_cell.length_b   1.000
_cell.length_c   1.000
_cell.angle_alpha   90.00
_cell.angle_beta   90.00
_cell.angle_gamma   90.00
#
_symmetry.space_group_name_H-M   'P 1'
#
loop_
_entity.id
_entity.type
_entity.pdbx_description
1 polymer ?
#
loop_
_entity_poly.entity_id
_entity_poly.type
_entity_poly.pdbx_seq_one_letter_code
_entity_poly.pdbx_strand_id
1 'polypeptide(L)'
;MQPIPLFPIRAGYSAGILATRFQISTFVLMNILALLVGFKISCISVCFLRKHQAIAKIDNKYLMAPTVYNGLVFYLYAYTLSFTLSLSLTGISKAEEWKIIDVVRNQ
;
A
#
# COMPACT_ATOMS: atom_id res chain seq x y z
N MET A 1 -22.09 -5.54 -21.23
CA MET A 1 -21.43 -6.17 -20.07
C MET A 1 -21.98 -5.49 -18.83
N GLN A 2 -22.74 -6.23 -18.00
CA GLN A 2 -23.36 -5.69 -16.80
C GLN A 2 -22.32 -5.70 -15.67
N PRO A 3 -22.09 -4.58 -14.95
CA PRO A 3 -21.14 -4.57 -13.84
C PRO A 3 -21.71 -5.46 -12.73
N ILE A 4 -21.01 -6.55 -12.43
CA ILE A 4 -21.30 -7.38 -11.27
C ILE A 4 -21.02 -6.49 -10.05
N PRO A 5 -22.00 -6.24 -9.17
CA PRO A 5 -21.70 -5.61 -7.90
C PRO A 5 -20.79 -6.60 -7.18
N LEU A 6 -19.52 -6.24 -7.03
CA LEU A 6 -18.66 -6.87 -6.06
C LEU A 6 -19.38 -6.71 -4.72
N PHE A 7 -20.10 -7.76 -4.30
CA PHE A 7 -20.48 -8.01 -2.93
C PHE A 7 -19.30 -7.61 -2.04
N PRO A 8 -19.55 -7.12 -0.81
CA PRO A 8 -18.54 -6.50 0.03
C PRO A 8 -17.47 -7.54 0.39
N ILE A 9 -16.53 -7.74 -0.53
CA ILE A 9 -15.17 -8.12 -0.21
C ILE A 9 -14.82 -7.13 0.89
N ARG A 10 -14.15 -7.61 1.94
CA ARG A 10 -13.52 -6.74 2.93
C ARG A 10 -12.38 -5.91 2.29
N ALA A 11 -12.62 -5.34 1.12
CA ALA A 11 -11.92 -4.25 0.50
C ALA A 11 -12.14 -3.06 1.44
N GLY A 12 -11.23 -2.95 2.41
CA GLY A 12 -11.14 -1.94 3.45
C GLY A 12 -12.22 -0.87 3.38
N TYR A 13 -13.42 -1.19 3.86
CA TYR A 13 -14.41 -0.16 4.08
C TYR A 13 -13.86 0.69 5.23
N SER A 14 -13.34 1.86 4.89
CA SER A 14 -13.00 2.91 5.85
C SER A 14 -14.25 3.52 6.51
N ALA A 15 -15.44 2.96 6.24
CA ALA A 15 -16.69 3.18 6.95
C ALA A 15 -17.16 1.95 7.75
N GLY A 16 -16.25 1.03 8.12
CA GLY A 16 -16.55 -0.05 9.07
C GLY A 16 -16.65 0.45 10.53
N ILE A 17 -16.87 -0.49 11.46
CA ILE A 17 -17.01 -0.27 12.93
C ILE A 17 -15.96 0.70 13.50
N LEU A 18 -14.75 0.69 12.95
CA LEU A 18 -13.65 1.55 13.39
C LEU A 18 -13.91 3.04 13.09
N ALA A 19 -14.53 3.37 11.97
CA ALA A 19 -14.89 4.74 11.61
C ALA A 19 -16.04 5.28 12.48
N THR A 20 -17.02 4.42 12.78
CA THR A 20 -18.19 4.76 13.61
C THR A 20 -17.81 4.94 15.08
N ARG A 21 -16.81 4.20 15.58
CA ARG A 21 -16.36 4.24 16.98
C ARG A 21 -15.30 5.29 17.28
N PHE A 22 -14.41 5.60 16.33
CA PHE A 22 -13.26 6.47 16.59
C PHE A 22 -13.37 7.89 16.01
N GLN A 23 -14.37 8.23 15.17
CA GLN A 23 -14.46 9.56 14.53
C GLN A 23 -13.16 9.99 13.81
N ILE A 24 -12.32 9.02 13.41
CA ILE A 24 -11.07 9.28 12.69
C ILE A 24 -11.39 9.48 11.21
N SER A 25 -10.79 10.50 10.61
CA SER A 25 -10.91 10.79 9.19
C SER A 25 -10.60 9.55 8.34
N THR A 26 -11.56 9.16 7.49
CA THR A 26 -11.50 8.06 6.51
C THR A 26 -10.22 8.10 5.68
N PHE A 27 -9.68 9.30 5.43
CA PHE A 27 -8.46 9.53 4.67
C PHE A 27 -7.20 9.03 5.41
N VAL A 28 -7.12 9.29 6.71
CA VAL A 28 -6.02 8.81 7.57
C VAL A 28 -6.05 7.29 7.64
N LEU A 29 -7.24 6.71 7.76
CA LEU A 29 -7.41 5.26 7.77
C LEU A 29 -6.94 4.61 6.46
N MET A 30 -7.29 5.20 5.32
CA MET A 30 -6.85 4.73 3.99
C MET A 30 -5.34 4.83 3.82
N ASN A 31 -4.69 5.89 4.32
CA ASN A 31 -3.23 6.02 4.27
C ASN A 31 -2.53 4.96 5.10
N ILE A 32 -3.01 4.70 6.33
CA ILE A 32 -2.46 3.67 7.19
C ILE A 32 -2.61 2.29 6.53
N LEU A 33 -3.76 2.01 5.91
CA LEU A 33 -3.99 0.76 5.20
C LEU A 33 -3.05 0.62 4.00
N ALA A 34 -2.88 1.67 3.19
CA ALA A 34 -1.97 1.67 2.05
C ALA A 34 -0.51 1.45 2.48
N LEU A 35 -0.08 2.06 3.58
CA LEU A 35 1.24 1.84 4.18
C LEU A 35 1.42 0.38 4.62
N LEU A 36 0.42 -0.19 5.29
CA LEU A 36 0.46 -1.58 5.75
C LEU A 36 0.53 -2.58 4.59
N VAL A 37 -0.28 -2.36 3.55
CA VAL A 37 -0.30 -3.20 2.35
C VAL A 37 1.03 -3.05 1.59
N GLY A 38 1.55 -1.83 1.45
CA GLY A 38 2.85 -1.57 0.85
C GLY A 38 3.96 -2.36 1.56
N PHE A 39 4.02 -2.30 2.89
CA PHE A 39 4.99 -3.06 3.67
C PHE A 39 4.88 -4.58 3.46
N LYS A 40 3.65 -5.10 3.40
CA LYS A 40 3.42 -6.52 3.12
C LYS A 40 3.97 -6.93 1.75
N ILE A 41 3.77 -6.10 0.72
CA ILE A 41 4.29 -6.34 -0.63
C ILE A 41 5.83 -6.40 -0.60
N SER A 42 6.50 -5.44 0.06
CA SER A 42 7.97 -5.46 0.18
C SER A 42 8.47 -6.72 0.88
N CYS A 43 7.83 -7.14 1.97
CA CYS A 43 8.18 -8.37 2.67
C CYS A 43 8.05 -9.61 1.78
N ILE A 44 6.97 -9.71 1.01
CA ILE A 44 6.77 -10.83 0.08
C ILE A 44 7.86 -10.84 -1.00
N SER A 45 8.20 -9.68 -1.57
CA SER A 45 9.29 -9.55 -2.54
C SER A 45 10.64 -10.02 -1.98
N VAL A 46 10.98 -9.62 -0.75
CA VAL A 46 12.21 -10.05 -0.07
C VAL A 46 12.20 -11.56 0.19
N CYS A 47 11.06 -12.12 0.59
CA CYS A 47 10.90 -13.57 0.79
C CYS A 47 11.12 -14.36 -0.51
N PHE A 48 10.59 -13.89 -1.65
CA PHE A 48 10.84 -14.48 -2.96
C PHE A 48 12.32 -14.42 -3.33
N LEU A 49 12.97 -13.29 -3.08
CA LEU A 49 14.40 -13.11 -3.30
C LEU A 49 15.24 -14.12 -2.50
N ARG A 50 14.95 -14.26 -1.21
CA ARG A 50 15.62 -15.25 -0.34
C ARG A 50 15.41 -16.68 -0.82
N LYS A 51 14.19 -17.01 -1.26
CA LYS A 51 13.88 -18.32 -1.82
C LYS A 51 14.67 -18.59 -3.10
N HIS A 52 14.76 -17.61 -4.00
CA HIS A 52 15.56 -17.71 -5.22
C HIS A 52 17.05 -17.93 -4.91
N GLN A 53 17.60 -17.21 -3.94
CA GLN A 53 19.00 -17.42 -3.53
C GLN A 53 19.24 -18.79 -2.92
N ALA A 54 18.28 -19.31 -2.12
CA ALA A 54 18.40 -20.66 -1.56
C ALA A 54 18.44 -21.73 -2.67
N ILE A 55 17.61 -21.60 -3.70
CA ILE A 55 17.59 -22.50 -4.86
C ILE A 55 18.88 -22.37 -5.68
N ALA A 56 19.33 -21.16 -5.98
CA ALA A 56 20.57 -20.92 -6.71
C ALA A 56 21.82 -21.44 -5.97
N LYS A 57 21.80 -21.43 -4.63
CA LYS A 57 22.86 -22.02 -3.81
C LYS A 57 22.90 -23.54 -3.93
N ILE A 58 21.75 -24.21 -4.06
CA ILE A 58 21.67 -25.67 -4.24
C ILE A 58 22.08 -26.06 -5.66
N ASP A 59 21.70 -25.27 -6.66
CA ASP A 59 22.01 -25.51 -8.08
C ASP A 59 23.48 -25.17 -8.44
N ASN A 60 24.22 -24.51 -7.53
CA ASN A 60 25.61 -24.05 -7.70
C ASN A 60 25.82 -23.16 -8.95
N LYS A 61 24.72 -22.59 -9.48
CA LYS A 61 24.67 -21.75 -10.67
C LYS A 61 23.99 -20.44 -10.29
N TYR A 62 24.62 -19.32 -10.61
CA TYR A 62 24.15 -17.95 -10.32
C TYR A 62 24.06 -17.58 -8.82
N LEU A 63 25.17 -17.69 -8.08
CA LEU A 63 25.27 -17.00 -6.78
C LEU A 63 25.29 -15.49 -6.99
N MET A 64 24.23 -14.80 -6.55
CA MET A 64 24.26 -13.34 -6.43
C MET A 64 25.23 -12.92 -5.34
N ALA A 65 26.09 -11.95 -5.66
CA ALA A 65 26.98 -11.33 -4.69
C ALA A 65 26.17 -10.66 -3.55
N PRO A 66 26.64 -10.73 -2.30
CA PRO A 66 25.92 -10.20 -1.14
C PRO A 66 25.66 -8.69 -1.24
N THR A 67 26.55 -7.94 -1.90
CA THR A 67 26.41 -6.50 -2.15
C THR A 67 25.22 -6.19 -3.07
N VAL A 68 25.04 -6.97 -4.13
CA VAL A 68 23.93 -6.80 -5.10
C VAL A 68 22.60 -7.14 -4.45
N TYR A 69 22.57 -8.19 -3.63
CA TYR A 69 21.39 -8.56 -2.86
C TYR A 69 20.96 -7.45 -1.90
N ASN A 70 21.90 -6.92 -1.10
CA ASN A 70 21.59 -5.87 -0.14
C ASN A 70 21.12 -4.59 -0.84
N GLY A 71 21.73 -4.26 -1.99
CA GLY A 71 21.28 -3.16 -2.84
C GLY A 71 19.86 -3.34 -3.37
N LEU A 72 19.50 -4.54 -3.84
CA LEU A 72 18.15 -4.80 -4.35
C LEU A 72 17.09 -4.75 -3.24
N VAL A 73 17.40 -5.28 -2.07
CA VAL A 73 16.52 -5.20 -0.88
C VAL A 73 16.31 -3.74 -0.48
N PHE A 74 17.39 -2.94 -0.40
CA PHE A 74 17.30 -1.52 -0.10
C PHE A 74 16.45 -0.77 -1.13
N TYR A 75 16.63 -1.05 -2.42
CA TYR A 75 15.84 -0.46 -3.50
C TYR A 75 14.35 -0.79 -3.40
N LEU A 76 14.00 -2.04 -3.09
CA LEU A 76 12.60 -2.47 -2.91
C LEU A 76 11.92 -1.74 -1.75
N TYR A 77 12.61 -1.57 -0.62
CA TYR A 77 12.09 -0.82 0.51
C TYR A 77 11.98 0.68 0.22
N ALA A 78 12.99 1.27 -0.44
CA ALA A 78 12.96 2.67 -0.84
C ALA A 78 11.80 2.97 -1.79
N TYR A 79 11.53 2.08 -2.76
CA TYR A 79 10.39 2.21 -3.67
C TYR A 79 9.04 2.23 -2.92
N THR A 80 8.86 1.33 -1.95
CA THR A 80 7.63 1.30 -1.13
C THR A 80 7.47 2.54 -0.26
N LEU A 81 8.57 3.08 0.30
CA LEU A 81 8.55 4.33 1.05
C LEU A 81 8.17 5.51 0.17
N SER A 82 8.77 5.63 -1.02
CA SER A 82 8.44 6.68 -1.99
C SER A 82 6.96 6.64 -2.38
N PHE A 83 6.42 5.45 -2.68
CA PHE A 83 5.00 5.27 -3.02
C PHE A 83 4.08 5.71 -1.87
N THR A 84 4.43 5.35 -0.64
CA THR A 84 3.64 5.71 0.55
C THR A 84 3.68 7.23 0.80
N LEU A 85 4.85 7.86 0.66
CA LEU A 85 5.02 9.30 0.79
C LEU A 85 4.21 10.07 -0.26
N SER A 86 4.23 9.64 -1.53
CA SER A 86 3.41 10.23 -2.57
C SER A 86 1.92 10.16 -2.21
N LEU A 87 1.45 9.02 -1.69
CA LEU A 87 0.06 8.86 -1.28
C LEU A 87 -0.34 9.78 -0.13
N SER A 88 0.58 10.00 0.82
CA SER A 88 0.38 10.91 1.95
C SER A 88 0.35 12.38 1.53
N LEU A 89 1.16 12.78 0.55
CA LEU A 89 1.20 14.15 0.01
C LEU A 89 0.00 14.48 -0.88
N THR A 90 -0.54 13.49 -1.58
CA THR A 90 -1.75 13.65 -2.42
C THR A 90 -3.04 13.75 -1.59
N GLY A 91 -2.90 13.81 -0.26
CA GLY A 91 -4.00 13.88 0.66
C GLY A 91 -4.73 15.19 0.67
N ILE A 92 -5.84 15.25 -0.05
CA ILE A 92 -6.82 16.31 0.12
C ILE A 92 -7.39 16.20 1.54
N SER A 93 -7.13 17.22 2.35
CA SER A 93 -7.67 17.34 3.70
C SER A 93 -9.20 17.35 3.65
N LYS A 94 -9.87 16.71 4.63
CA LYS A 94 -11.34 16.66 4.73
C LYS A 94 -11.99 18.04 4.59
N ALA A 95 -11.32 19.09 5.06
CA ALA A 95 -11.78 20.48 4.95
C ALA A 95 -12.04 20.92 3.50
N GLU A 96 -11.31 20.36 2.54
CA GLU A 96 -11.41 20.70 1.12
C GLU A 96 -12.46 19.83 0.40
N GLU A 97 -12.66 18.58 0.83
CA GLU A 97 -13.81 17.76 0.38
C GLU A 97 -15.16 18.40 0.73
N TRP A 98 -15.33 18.94 1.95
CA TRP A 98 -16.58 19.61 2.33
C TRP A 98 -16.84 20.86 1.50
N LYS A 99 -15.79 21.63 1.16
CA LYS A 99 -15.89 22.79 0.26
C LYS A 99 -16.36 22.41 -1.13
N ILE A 100 -15.88 21.30 -1.68
CA ILE A 100 -16.29 20.80 -3.00
C ILE A 100 -17.74 20.34 -2.97
N ILE A 101 -18.17 19.66 -1.89
CA ILE A 101 -19.55 19.21 -1.72
C ILE A 101 -20.51 20.40 -1.60
N ASP A 102 -20.14 21.47 -0.88
CA ASP A 102 -20.94 22.70 -0.79
C ASP A 102 -21.05 23.42 -2.15
N VAL A 103 -19.94 23.50 -2.89
CA VAL A 103 -19.93 24.09 -4.25
C VAL A 103 -20.83 23.31 -5.21
N VAL A 104 -20.81 21.98 -5.18
CA VAL A 104 -21.65 21.13 -6.04
C VAL A 104 -23.13 21.15 -5.60
N ARG A 105 -23.41 21.31 -4.30
CA ARG A 105 -24.78 21.37 -3.77
C ARG A 105 -25.48 22.71 -4.07
N ASN A 106 -24.71 23.79 -4.17
CA ASN A 106 -25.23 25.14 -4.37
C ASN A 106 -25.25 25.56 -5.86
N GLN A 107 -25.08 24.58 -6.76
CA GLN A 107 -25.15 24.70 -8.22
C GLN A 107 -26.39 23.98 -8.76
#